data_AF-A0A517VP73-F1
#
_entry.id   AF-A0A517VP73-F1
#
_cell.length_a   1.000
_cell.length_b   1.000
_cell.length_c   1.000
_cell.angle_alpha   90.00
_cell.angle_beta   90.00
_cell.angle_gamma   90.00
#
_symmetry.space_group_name_H-M   'P 1'
#
loop_
_entity.id
_entity.type
_entity.pdbx_description
1 polymer ?
#
loop_
_entity_poly.entity_id
_entity_poly.type
_entity_poly.pdbx_seq_one_letter_code
_entity_poly.pdbx_strand_id
1 'polypeptide(L)'
;MGKNPDTALIASKLQHNRALKFGHLYQCSECKLHWFLDDDGLNMHGVTLDKIDLLFEWSDSKYIPTVNQFKILNEIGATGADQYGNGRGTLYIPCRIDTVSGNSIDKALVLITKKPPIDDWRQTIILGNAVSDIEPSDYALPLTVRLANLNADEIRMGFAPTAVQSKDDRYFILNWTPYFFFYGPLLGKDISLCNAEFCYSSDIPIYQGIESDQIAFVYYDWFNGCESLDRSSQ
;
A
#
# COMPACT_ATOMS: atom_id res chain seq x y z
N MET A 1 3.84 24.75 -24.83
CA MET A 1 3.32 23.38 -24.65
C MET A 1 1.82 23.41 -24.91
N GLY A 2 1.40 23.04 -26.12
CA GLY A 2 -0.02 23.01 -26.48
C GLY A 2 -0.70 21.86 -25.73
N LYS A 3 -1.79 22.16 -25.01
CA LYS A 3 -2.62 21.12 -24.40
C LYS A 3 -3.10 20.19 -25.53
N ASN A 4 -2.91 18.89 -25.38
CA ASN A 4 -3.48 17.90 -26.28
C ASN A 4 -5.00 18.19 -26.37
N PRO A 5 -5.55 18.47 -27.57
CA PRO A 5 -6.93 18.96 -27.72
C PRO A 5 -7.98 18.05 -27.06
N ASP A 6 -7.70 16.75 -26.99
CA ASP A 6 -8.58 15.78 -26.32
C ASP A 6 -8.61 15.95 -24.80
N THR A 7 -7.47 16.26 -24.17
CA THR A 7 -7.40 16.47 -22.71
C THR A 7 -8.10 17.76 -22.30
N ALA A 8 -7.99 18.83 -23.10
CA ALA A 8 -8.67 20.09 -22.84
C ALA A 8 -10.20 19.94 -22.98
N LEU A 9 -10.66 19.16 -23.98
CA LEU A 9 -12.07 18.86 -24.16
C LEU A 9 -12.62 18.03 -23.00
N ILE A 10 -11.91 16.99 -22.55
CA ILE A 10 -12.32 16.18 -21.38
C ILE A 10 -12.38 17.06 -20.13
N ALA A 11 -11.35 17.87 -19.86
CA ALA A 11 -11.33 18.77 -18.71
C ALA A 11 -12.49 19.77 -18.72
N SER A 12 -12.89 20.28 -19.90
CA SER A 12 -14.02 21.21 -20.01
C SER A 12 -15.38 20.61 -19.63
N LYS A 13 -15.50 19.28 -19.66
CA LYS A 13 -16.73 18.54 -19.33
C LYS A 13 -16.79 18.13 -17.86
N LEU A 14 -15.69 18.27 -17.12
CA LEU A 14 -15.63 17.94 -15.70
C LEU A 14 -16.16 19.10 -14.87
N GLN A 15 -17.22 18.83 -14.13
CA GLN A 15 -17.79 19.77 -13.17
C GLN A 15 -17.35 19.36 -11.78
N HIS A 16 -16.91 20.35 -10.99
CA HIS A 16 -16.63 20.12 -9.58
C HIS A 16 -17.90 19.61 -8.90
N ASN A 17 -17.80 18.44 -8.27
CA ASN A 17 -18.91 17.79 -7.60
C ASN A 17 -18.82 18.02 -6.08
N ARG A 18 -17.65 17.73 -5.49
CA ARG A 18 -17.44 17.79 -4.04
C ARG A 18 -15.98 18.02 -3.68
N ALA A 19 -15.72 18.77 -2.60
CA ALA A 19 -14.39 18.79 -1.97
C ALA A 19 -14.27 17.62 -0.99
N LEU A 20 -13.17 16.89 -1.03
CA LEU A 20 -12.89 15.75 -0.15
C LEU A 20 -11.85 16.16 0.90
N LYS A 21 -11.63 15.32 1.93
CA LYS A 21 -10.61 15.63 2.94
C LYS A 21 -9.19 15.75 2.37
N PHE A 22 -8.89 14.97 1.34
CA PHE A 22 -7.70 15.13 0.50
C PHE A 22 -8.18 15.18 -0.96
N GLY A 23 -7.98 16.30 -1.65
CA GLY A 23 -8.34 16.45 -3.06
C GLY A 23 -9.81 16.79 -3.33
N HIS A 24 -10.25 16.55 -4.56
CA HIS A 24 -11.56 16.97 -5.07
C HIS A 24 -12.20 15.89 -5.94
N LEU A 25 -13.52 15.74 -5.83
CA LEU A 25 -14.31 14.91 -6.73
C LEU A 25 -14.92 15.77 -7.83
N TYR A 26 -14.77 15.31 -9.06
CA TYR A 26 -15.40 15.85 -10.26
C TYR A 26 -16.35 14.83 -10.87
N GLN A 27 -17.33 15.33 -11.61
CA GLN A 27 -18.24 14.51 -12.38
C GLN A 27 -18.32 15.04 -13.81
N CYS A 28 -18.26 14.13 -14.79
CA CYS A 28 -18.48 14.50 -16.18
C CYS A 28 -19.95 14.88 -16.41
N SER A 29 -20.19 16.07 -16.98
CA SER A 29 -21.54 16.57 -17.25
C SER A 29 -22.31 15.71 -18.27
N GLU A 30 -21.60 15.02 -19.16
CA GLU A 30 -22.18 14.17 -20.22
C GLU A 30 -22.34 12.71 -19.77
N CYS A 31 -21.23 12.01 -19.50
CA CYS A 31 -21.25 10.57 -19.21
C CYS A 31 -21.45 10.21 -17.74
N LYS A 32 -21.50 11.21 -16.83
CA LYS A 32 -21.73 11.05 -15.39
C LYS A 32 -20.66 10.26 -14.63
N LEU A 33 -19.57 9.85 -15.28
CA LEU A 33 -18.40 9.24 -14.64
C LEU A 33 -17.77 10.20 -13.63
N HIS A 34 -17.30 9.63 -12.51
CA HIS A 34 -16.65 10.35 -11.44
C HIS A 34 -15.13 10.28 -11.57
N TRP A 35 -14.47 11.37 -11.18
CA TRP A 35 -13.03 11.53 -11.24
C TRP A 35 -12.52 12.20 -9.97
N PHE A 36 -11.60 11.52 -9.27
CA PHE A 36 -10.90 12.03 -8.12
C PHE A 36 -9.62 12.74 -8.57
N LEU A 37 -9.45 14.01 -8.20
CA LEU A 37 -8.20 14.76 -8.34
C LEU A 37 -7.50 14.81 -6.97
N ASP A 38 -6.22 14.48 -6.92
CA ASP A 38 -5.42 14.52 -5.69
C ASP A 38 -5.21 15.94 -5.12
N ASP A 39 -4.63 16.02 -3.92
CA ASP A 39 -4.51 17.28 -3.16
C ASP A 39 -3.45 18.24 -3.73
N ASP A 40 -2.47 17.72 -4.47
CA ASP A 40 -1.49 18.54 -5.20
C ASP A 40 -1.98 18.96 -6.60
N GLY A 41 -3.12 18.40 -7.06
CA GLY A 41 -3.76 18.72 -8.32
C GLY A 41 -3.02 18.19 -9.55
N LEU A 42 -2.19 17.17 -9.39
CA LEU A 42 -1.35 16.61 -10.44
C LEU A 42 -1.95 15.34 -11.07
N ASN A 43 -2.62 14.49 -10.28
CA ASN A 43 -3.11 13.19 -10.75
C ASN A 43 -4.62 13.05 -10.57
N MET A 44 -5.26 12.52 -11.61
CA MET A 44 -6.69 12.28 -11.62
C MET A 44 -6.99 10.81 -11.86
N HIS A 45 -7.86 10.24 -11.03
CA HIS A 45 -8.22 8.82 -11.00
C HIS A 45 -9.71 8.65 -11.29
N GLY A 46 -10.07 7.69 -12.13
CA GLY A 46 -11.48 7.32 -12.31
C GLY A 46 -12.03 6.72 -11.02
N VAL A 47 -13.27 7.04 -10.68
CA VAL A 47 -13.98 6.46 -9.54
C VAL A 47 -15.19 5.69 -10.07
N THR A 48 -15.19 4.39 -9.83
CA THR A 48 -16.32 3.50 -10.15
C THR A 48 -17.50 3.79 -9.23
N LEU A 49 -18.72 3.56 -9.73
CA LEU A 49 -19.94 3.94 -9.01
C LEU A 49 -20.10 3.19 -7.68
N ASP A 50 -19.64 1.94 -7.61
CA ASP A 50 -19.67 1.11 -6.40
C ASP A 50 -18.70 1.59 -5.31
N LYS A 51 -17.72 2.45 -5.65
CA LYS A 51 -16.76 3.02 -4.69
C LYS A 51 -17.15 4.39 -4.17
N ILE A 52 -18.22 5.01 -4.68
CA ILE A 52 -18.62 6.36 -4.31
C ILE A 52 -19.01 6.45 -2.82
N ASP A 53 -19.80 5.50 -2.32
CA ASP A 53 -20.23 5.51 -0.93
C ASP A 53 -19.04 5.32 0.02
N LEU A 54 -18.13 4.38 -0.31
CA LEU A 54 -16.89 4.17 0.44
C LEU A 54 -15.98 5.41 0.40
N LEU A 55 -15.88 6.09 -0.75
CA LEU A 55 -15.13 7.33 -0.89
C LEU A 55 -15.70 8.43 0.02
N PHE A 56 -17.03 8.55 0.10
CA PHE A 56 -17.68 9.53 0.96
C PHE A 56 -17.53 9.18 2.44
N GLU A 57 -17.75 7.92 2.82
CA GLU A 57 -17.53 7.45 4.19
C GLU A 57 -16.08 7.70 4.63
N TRP A 58 -15.12 7.41 3.74
CA TRP A 58 -13.73 7.74 3.98
C TRP A 58 -13.56 9.25 4.14
N SER A 59 -14.02 10.05 3.18
CA SER A 59 -13.80 11.50 3.17
C SER A 59 -14.42 12.24 4.36
N ASP A 60 -15.57 11.77 4.86
CA ASP A 60 -16.37 12.50 5.84
C ASP A 60 -15.99 12.20 7.29
N SER A 61 -15.07 11.26 7.47
CA SER A 61 -14.60 10.80 8.76
C SER A 61 -13.09 10.89 8.89
N LYS A 62 -12.64 10.99 10.14
CA LYS A 62 -11.22 11.04 10.49
C LYS A 62 -10.78 9.68 11.02
N TYR A 63 -9.86 9.03 10.32
CA TYR A 63 -9.31 7.73 10.70
C TYR A 63 -7.86 7.89 11.13
N ILE A 64 -7.62 8.10 12.42
CA ILE A 64 -6.27 8.15 12.99
C ILE A 64 -6.10 6.97 13.97
N PRO A 65 -4.96 6.26 13.95
CA PRO A 65 -4.69 5.21 14.91
C PRO A 65 -4.75 5.74 16.36
N THR A 66 -5.20 4.91 17.29
CA THR A 66 -5.07 5.23 18.72
C THR A 66 -3.58 5.31 19.11
N VAL A 67 -3.27 5.90 20.27
CA VAL A 67 -1.89 5.98 20.77
C VAL A 67 -1.24 4.59 20.87
N ASN A 68 -2.01 3.57 21.29
CA ASN A 68 -1.51 2.20 21.36
C ASN A 68 -1.23 1.62 19.98
N GLN A 69 -2.19 1.76 19.04
CA GLN A 69 -2.01 1.33 17.66
C GLN A 69 -0.81 2.01 17.01
N PHE A 70 -0.65 3.32 17.19
CA PHE A 70 0.49 4.07 16.67
C PHE A 70 1.83 3.55 17.21
N LYS A 71 1.90 3.24 18.51
CA LYS A 71 3.10 2.65 19.12
C LYS A 71 3.46 1.31 18.46
N ILE A 72 2.49 0.43 18.28
CA ILE A 72 2.71 -0.89 17.66
C ILE A 72 3.10 -0.74 16.20
N LEU A 73 2.42 0.12 15.45
CA LEU A 73 2.77 0.45 14.06
C LEU A 73 4.21 0.97 13.93
N ASN A 74 4.66 1.79 14.89
CA ASN A 74 6.04 2.28 14.96
C ASN A 74 7.07 1.17 15.26
N GLU A 75 6.69 0.18 16.07
CA GLU A 75 7.52 -1.00 16.39
C GLU A 75 7.64 -1.95 15.18
N ILE A 76 6.56 -2.17 14.43
CA ILE A 76 6.58 -2.96 13.18
C ILE A 76 7.40 -2.25 12.09
N GLY A 77 7.28 -0.92 12.02
CA GLY A 77 8.02 -0.05 11.11
C GLY A 77 7.38 0.04 9.72
N ALA A 78 7.20 1.27 9.24
CA ALA A 78 6.62 1.53 7.93
C ALA A 78 7.68 1.62 6.83
N THR A 79 7.27 1.28 5.62
CA THR A 79 8.00 1.60 4.39
C THR A 79 7.21 2.65 3.61
N GLY A 80 7.90 3.69 3.12
CA GLY A 80 7.33 4.74 2.29
C GLY A 80 7.42 4.45 0.79
N ALA A 81 7.79 5.47 0.03
CA ALA A 81 7.97 5.35 -1.41
C ALA A 81 9.24 4.57 -1.77
N ASP A 82 9.23 3.89 -2.90
CA ASP A 82 10.47 3.30 -3.43
C ASP A 82 11.42 4.37 -3.99
N GLN A 83 12.62 3.96 -4.39
CA GLN A 83 13.64 4.86 -4.93
C GLN A 83 13.22 5.58 -6.23
N TYR A 84 12.17 5.12 -6.91
CA TYR A 84 11.60 5.74 -8.11
C TYR A 84 10.39 6.65 -7.79
N GLY A 85 10.02 6.76 -6.51
CA GLY A 85 8.90 7.57 -6.03
C GLY A 85 7.54 6.86 -6.08
N ASN A 86 7.48 5.57 -6.42
CA ASN A 86 6.23 4.82 -6.37
C ASN A 86 5.76 4.69 -4.92
N GLY A 87 4.46 4.92 -4.69
CA GLY A 87 3.90 4.89 -3.33
C GLY A 87 4.05 6.20 -2.54
N ARG A 88 4.58 7.27 -3.14
CA ARG A 88 4.63 8.60 -2.51
C ARG A 88 3.29 9.01 -1.89
N GLY A 89 3.35 9.56 -0.68
CA GLY A 89 2.18 9.96 0.10
C GLY A 89 1.43 8.79 0.75
N THR A 90 2.06 7.61 0.83
CA THR A 90 1.53 6.43 1.53
C THR A 90 2.63 5.75 2.33
N LEU A 91 2.31 5.37 3.56
CA LEU A 91 3.12 4.49 4.38
C LEU A 91 2.46 3.12 4.45
N TYR A 92 3.25 2.07 4.31
CA TYR A 92 2.80 0.68 4.27
C TYR A 92 3.35 -0.10 5.46
N ILE A 93 2.48 -0.76 6.21
CA ILE A 93 2.83 -1.49 7.43
C ILE A 93 2.09 -2.84 7.42
N PRO A 94 2.76 -3.97 7.16
CA PRO A 94 2.13 -5.29 7.22
C PRO A 94 1.96 -5.74 8.67
N CYS A 95 0.76 -6.15 9.04
CA CYS A 95 0.42 -6.54 10.40
C CYS A 95 -0.71 -7.59 10.42
N ARG A 96 -0.97 -8.13 11.59
CA ARG A 96 -2.25 -8.76 11.94
C ARG A 96 -3.14 -7.67 12.51
N ILE A 97 -4.43 -7.75 12.23
CA ILE A 97 -5.43 -6.93 12.93
C ILE A 97 -6.51 -7.81 13.53
N ASP A 98 -7.12 -7.30 14.59
CA ASP A 98 -8.43 -7.74 15.04
C ASP A 98 -9.44 -6.62 14.77
N THR A 99 -10.61 -7.00 14.27
CA THR A 99 -11.69 -6.05 13.96
C THR A 99 -12.64 -5.91 15.14
N VAL A 100 -13.34 -4.77 15.22
CA VAL A 100 -14.41 -4.55 16.22
C VAL A 100 -15.54 -5.58 16.13
N SER A 101 -15.69 -6.22 14.96
CA SER A 101 -16.66 -7.30 14.73
C SER A 101 -16.20 -8.68 15.23
N GLY A 102 -14.97 -8.80 15.74
CA GLY A 102 -14.41 -10.04 16.28
C GLY A 102 -13.63 -10.91 15.28
N ASN A 103 -13.43 -10.45 14.04
CA ASN A 103 -12.61 -11.15 13.05
C ASN A 103 -11.12 -10.86 13.26
N SER A 104 -10.28 -11.89 13.17
CA SER A 104 -8.82 -11.78 13.13
C SER A 104 -8.30 -11.97 11.71
N ILE A 105 -7.41 -11.09 11.26
CA ILE A 105 -6.88 -11.08 9.89
C ILE A 105 -5.36 -10.99 9.93
N ASP A 106 -4.68 -12.09 9.62
CA ASP A 106 -3.21 -12.21 9.69
C ASP A 106 -2.46 -11.43 8.60
N LYS A 107 -3.12 -11.15 7.47
CA LYS A 107 -2.50 -10.49 6.31
C LYS A 107 -3.18 -9.15 6.05
N ALA A 108 -3.01 -8.22 6.99
CA ALA A 108 -3.54 -6.87 6.87
C ALA A 108 -2.41 -5.89 6.53
N LEU A 109 -2.55 -5.16 5.43
CA LEU A 109 -1.65 -4.07 5.08
C LEU A 109 -2.28 -2.77 5.54
N VAL A 110 -1.71 -2.15 6.58
CA VAL A 110 -2.08 -0.79 6.99
C VAL A 110 -1.47 0.23 6.04
N LEU A 111 -2.33 1.12 5.53
CA LEU A 111 -2.00 2.25 4.71
C LEU A 111 -2.30 3.52 5.51
N ILE A 112 -1.28 4.31 5.81
CA ILE A 112 -1.45 5.69 6.28
C ILE A 112 -1.23 6.57 5.06
N THR A 113 -2.31 7.17 4.53
CA THR A 113 -2.28 7.73 3.18
C THR A 113 -3.21 8.93 3.00
N LYS A 114 -2.89 9.74 1.98
CA LYS A 114 -3.81 10.73 1.41
C LYS A 114 -4.68 10.16 0.29
N LYS A 115 -4.33 8.98 -0.24
CA LYS A 115 -5.02 8.37 -1.38
C LYS A 115 -6.32 7.70 -0.92
N PRO A 116 -7.44 7.93 -1.61
CA PRO A 116 -8.71 7.34 -1.22
C PRO A 116 -8.77 5.83 -1.52
N PRO A 117 -9.67 5.10 -0.84
CA PRO A 117 -9.90 3.67 -1.06
C PRO A 117 -10.73 3.34 -2.32
N ILE A 118 -10.24 3.75 -3.50
CA ILE A 118 -10.94 3.62 -4.79
C ILE A 118 -10.29 2.62 -5.76
N ASP A 119 -9.19 1.97 -5.35
CA ASP A 119 -8.47 1.01 -6.19
C ASP A 119 -9.27 -0.29 -6.37
N ASP A 120 -9.66 -0.62 -7.62
CA ASP A 120 -10.51 -1.79 -7.92
C ASP A 120 -9.86 -3.15 -7.62
N TRP A 121 -8.53 -3.22 -7.62
CA TRP A 121 -7.78 -4.45 -7.35
C TRP A 121 -7.72 -4.83 -5.86
N ARG A 122 -8.20 -3.94 -4.97
CA ARG A 122 -8.29 -4.18 -3.52
C ARG A 122 -9.67 -4.71 -3.16
N GLN A 123 -9.75 -6.02 -2.93
CA GLN A 123 -11.03 -6.68 -2.64
C GLN A 123 -11.53 -6.40 -1.22
N THR A 124 -10.64 -6.49 -0.23
CA THR A 124 -11.00 -6.28 1.18
C THR A 124 -10.46 -4.96 1.66
N ILE A 125 -11.35 -3.97 1.83
CA ILE A 125 -11.02 -2.64 2.35
C ILE A 125 -11.63 -2.49 3.74
N ILE A 126 -10.82 -2.03 4.69
CA ILE A 126 -11.21 -1.80 6.08
C ILE A 126 -10.82 -0.36 6.44
N LEU A 127 -11.76 0.41 6.97
CA LEU A 127 -11.47 1.76 7.49
C LEU A 127 -10.98 1.65 8.95
N GLY A 128 -10.11 2.57 9.36
CA GLY A 128 -9.41 2.47 10.65
C GLY A 128 -10.31 2.40 11.90
N ASN A 129 -11.57 2.83 11.82
CA ASN A 129 -12.55 2.72 12.91
C ASN A 129 -13.04 1.28 13.15
N ALA A 130 -12.91 0.40 12.16
CA ALA A 130 -13.29 -1.01 12.26
C ALA A 130 -12.18 -1.88 12.87
N VAL A 131 -11.00 -1.32 13.14
CA VAL A 131 -9.85 -2.01 13.74
C VAL A 131 -9.85 -1.82 15.25
N SER A 132 -9.97 -2.92 15.99
CA SER A 132 -9.88 -2.92 17.45
C SER A 132 -8.44 -3.06 17.93
N ASP A 133 -7.63 -3.91 17.28
CA ASP A 133 -6.26 -4.17 17.68
C ASP A 133 -5.33 -4.43 16.49
N ILE A 134 -4.02 -4.22 16.71
CA ILE A 134 -2.95 -4.39 15.73
C ILE A 134 -1.80 -5.14 16.38
N GLU A 135 -1.26 -6.14 15.70
CA GLU A 135 -0.09 -6.90 16.14
C GLU A 135 0.86 -7.20 14.96
N PRO A 136 2.15 -7.50 15.21
CA PRO A 136 3.01 -8.04 14.18
C PRO A 136 2.42 -9.33 13.56
N SER A 137 2.49 -9.46 12.23
CA SER A 137 2.07 -10.67 11.54
C SER A 137 3.21 -11.65 11.35
N ASP A 138 2.95 -12.93 11.55
CA ASP A 138 3.88 -14.01 11.22
C ASP A 138 4.18 -14.07 9.71
N TYR A 139 3.25 -13.62 8.87
CA TYR A 139 3.42 -13.60 7.42
C TYR A 139 4.20 -12.37 6.94
N ALA A 140 4.34 -11.33 7.76
CA ALA A 140 5.01 -10.09 7.38
C ALA A 140 6.51 -10.32 7.18
N LEU A 141 7.08 -9.78 6.11
CA LEU A 141 8.53 -9.74 5.97
C LEU A 141 9.13 -8.77 7.01
N PRO A 142 10.29 -9.12 7.62
CA PRO A 142 11.02 -8.22 8.50
C PRO A 142 11.32 -6.88 7.84
N LEU A 143 11.34 -5.82 8.64
CA LEU A 143 11.58 -4.46 8.15
C LEU A 143 12.87 -4.35 7.32
N THR A 144 13.95 -5.01 7.75
CA THR A 144 15.23 -5.03 7.03
C THR A 144 15.10 -5.61 5.62
N VAL A 145 14.34 -6.70 5.46
CA VAL A 145 14.06 -7.30 4.15
C VAL A 145 13.18 -6.39 3.30
N ARG A 146 12.14 -5.80 3.89
CA ARG A 146 11.24 -4.87 3.18
C ARG A 146 12.00 -3.64 2.65
N LEU A 147 12.89 -3.06 3.46
CA LEU A 147 13.70 -1.91 3.08
C LEU A 147 14.70 -2.26 1.97
N ALA A 148 15.40 -3.39 2.08
CA ALA A 148 16.30 -3.83 1.02
C ALA A 148 15.55 -4.05 -0.30
N ASN A 149 14.36 -4.64 -0.24
CA ASN A 149 13.54 -4.87 -1.41
C ASN A 149 12.90 -3.61 -2.00
N LEU A 150 12.59 -2.62 -1.16
CA LEU A 150 12.15 -1.30 -1.58
C LEU A 150 13.26 -0.54 -2.32
N ASN A 151 14.51 -0.72 -1.88
CA ASN A 151 15.71 -0.06 -2.42
C ASN A 151 16.45 -0.91 -3.47
N ALA A 152 15.88 -2.03 -3.90
CA ALA A 152 16.52 -2.89 -4.90
C ALA A 152 16.53 -2.20 -6.27
N ASP A 153 17.67 -2.26 -6.94
CA ASP A 153 17.83 -1.71 -8.29
C ASP A 153 17.07 -2.54 -9.31
N GLU A 154 16.33 -1.86 -10.18
CA GLU A 154 15.76 -2.49 -11.35
C GLU A 154 16.87 -2.86 -12.33
N ILE A 155 17.08 -4.17 -12.51
CA ILE A 155 18.10 -4.67 -13.43
C ILE A 155 17.55 -4.93 -14.84
N ARG A 156 16.23 -5.07 -14.98
CA ARG A 156 15.47 -5.23 -16.25
C ARG A 156 14.05 -4.72 -16.04
N MET A 157 13.35 -4.37 -17.13
CA MET A 157 11.97 -3.84 -17.10
C MET A 157 11.04 -4.66 -16.17
N GLY A 158 10.62 -4.07 -15.06
CA GLY A 158 9.75 -4.64 -14.04
C GLY A 158 10.42 -5.63 -13.08
N PHE A 159 11.75 -5.69 -13.06
CA PHE A 159 12.51 -6.67 -12.28
C PHE A 159 13.59 -6.03 -11.42
N ALA A 160 13.27 -5.91 -10.13
CA ALA A 160 14.15 -5.43 -9.07
C ALA A 160 14.30 -6.51 -7.99
N PRO A 161 15.26 -7.42 -8.17
CA PRO A 161 15.40 -8.61 -7.36
C PRO A 161 16.09 -8.36 -6.02
N THR A 162 15.55 -8.98 -4.97
CA THR A 162 16.20 -9.09 -3.66
C THR A 162 16.37 -10.55 -3.28
N ALA A 163 17.61 -10.97 -3.09
CA ALA A 163 17.93 -12.32 -2.64
C ALA A 163 17.68 -12.47 -1.14
N VAL A 164 16.84 -13.44 -0.79
CA VAL A 164 16.48 -13.74 0.59
C VAL A 164 16.66 -15.22 0.88
N GLN A 165 16.76 -15.54 2.16
CA GLN A 165 16.92 -16.90 2.66
C GLN A 165 15.91 -17.15 3.77
N SER A 166 15.37 -18.36 3.84
CA SER A 166 14.56 -18.83 4.98
C SER A 166 15.42 -19.46 6.06
N LYS A 167 14.85 -19.63 7.25
CA LYS A 167 15.51 -20.32 8.39
C LYS A 167 15.99 -21.75 8.13
N ASP A 168 15.49 -22.41 7.07
CA ASP A 168 15.88 -23.76 6.65
C ASP A 168 16.82 -23.75 5.43
N ASP A 169 17.52 -22.63 5.22
CA ASP A 169 18.52 -22.40 4.19
C ASP A 169 18.02 -22.47 2.74
N ARG A 170 16.70 -22.33 2.50
CA ARG A 170 16.16 -22.18 1.14
C ARG A 170 16.25 -20.74 0.66
N TYR A 171 16.59 -20.57 -0.62
CA TYR A 171 16.77 -19.27 -1.24
C TYR A 171 15.59 -18.89 -2.12
N PHE A 172 15.26 -17.60 -2.12
CA PHE A 172 14.21 -17.02 -2.96
C PHE A 172 14.67 -15.67 -3.51
N ILE A 173 14.07 -15.27 -4.62
CA ILE A 173 14.15 -13.91 -5.14
C ILE A 173 12.81 -13.21 -4.96
N LEU A 174 12.81 -12.12 -4.22
CA LEU A 174 11.68 -11.21 -4.16
C LEU A 174 11.77 -10.24 -5.36
N ASN A 175 10.65 -9.92 -6.00
CA ASN A 175 10.57 -8.88 -7.03
C ASN A 175 9.55 -7.82 -6.63
N TRP A 176 9.98 -6.57 -6.50
CA TRP A 176 9.17 -5.39 -6.11
C TRP A 176 7.92 -5.65 -5.25
N THR A 177 8.19 -5.51 -3.95
CA THR A 177 7.33 -5.38 -2.76
C THR A 177 6.33 -6.48 -2.39
N PRO A 178 6.80 -7.64 -1.89
CA PRO A 178 5.95 -8.55 -1.15
C PRO A 178 6.01 -8.22 0.35
N TYR A 179 5.14 -7.34 0.85
CA TYR A 179 5.03 -7.04 2.30
C TYR A 179 4.85 -8.30 3.16
N PHE A 180 4.29 -9.35 2.54
CA PHE A 180 4.08 -10.66 3.12
C PHE A 180 4.80 -11.75 2.32
N PHE A 181 5.22 -12.79 3.02
CA PHE A 181 5.78 -13.99 2.41
C PHE A 181 5.13 -15.25 2.98
N PHE A 182 4.76 -16.17 2.10
CA PHE A 182 4.23 -17.48 2.46
C PHE A 182 4.57 -18.51 1.38
N TYR A 183 5.36 -19.52 1.74
CA TYR A 183 5.73 -20.58 0.80
C TYR A 183 5.77 -21.95 1.48
N GLY A 184 4.68 -22.72 1.31
CA GLY A 184 4.48 -23.98 2.03
C GLY A 184 4.47 -23.74 3.54
N PRO A 185 5.38 -24.32 4.33
CA PRO A 185 5.46 -24.09 5.78
C PRO A 185 6.26 -22.82 6.16
N LEU A 186 6.84 -22.11 5.19
CA LEU A 186 7.64 -20.91 5.48
C LEU A 186 6.78 -19.68 5.65
N LEU A 187 7.11 -18.90 6.67
CA LEU A 187 6.43 -17.67 7.06
C LEU A 187 7.36 -16.47 6.87
N GLY A 188 6.79 -15.32 6.56
CA GLY A 188 7.58 -14.12 6.28
C GLY A 188 8.50 -13.69 7.41
N LYS A 189 8.08 -13.83 8.67
CA LYS A 189 8.92 -13.48 9.84
C LYS A 189 10.26 -14.23 9.89
N ASP A 190 10.33 -15.39 9.23
CA ASP A 190 11.50 -16.29 9.23
C ASP A 190 12.41 -16.05 8.02
N ILE A 191 12.16 -15.00 7.23
CA ILE A 191 12.93 -14.64 6.04
C ILE A 191 13.97 -13.58 6.38
N SER A 192 15.20 -13.77 5.91
CA SER A 192 16.33 -12.86 6.11
C SER A 192 17.01 -12.51 4.78
N LEU A 193 17.82 -11.45 4.80
CA LEU A 193 18.67 -11.10 3.66
C LEU A 193 19.76 -12.14 3.48
N CYS A 194 20.03 -12.52 2.24
CA CYS A 194 21.14 -13.41 1.91
C CYS A 194 22.47 -12.63 2.02
N ASN A 195 23.43 -13.16 2.78
CA ASN A 195 24.76 -12.56 2.95
C ASN A 195 25.80 -13.00 1.89
N ALA A 196 25.45 -13.97 1.04
CA ALA A 196 26.36 -14.51 0.04
C ALA A 196 26.42 -13.62 -1.21
N GLU A 197 27.60 -13.55 -1.85
CA GLU A 197 27.74 -12.96 -3.20
C GLU A 197 26.80 -13.69 -4.16
N PHE A 198 25.68 -13.05 -4.45
CA PHE A 198 24.57 -13.68 -5.15
C PHE A 198 24.90 -13.84 -6.64
N CYS A 199 24.91 -15.08 -7.12
CA CYS A 199 25.00 -15.40 -8.54
C CYS A 199 23.62 -15.81 -9.03
N TYR A 200 23.08 -15.11 -10.05
CA TYR A 200 21.83 -15.49 -10.71
C TYR A 200 21.98 -16.87 -11.36
N SER A 201 21.63 -17.94 -10.65
CA SER A 201 21.36 -19.23 -11.26
C SER A 201 19.88 -19.33 -11.61
N SER A 202 19.57 -20.10 -12.66
CA SER A 202 18.19 -20.37 -13.11
C SER A 202 17.32 -21.10 -12.08
N ASP A 203 17.93 -21.59 -10.99
CA ASP A 203 17.31 -22.59 -10.12
C ASP A 203 16.71 -21.98 -8.84
N ILE A 204 16.90 -20.67 -8.62
CA ILE A 204 16.34 -19.97 -7.47
C ILE A 204 14.94 -19.46 -7.81
N PRO A 205 13.90 -19.87 -7.07
CA PRO A 205 12.53 -19.47 -7.34
C PRO A 205 12.34 -17.96 -7.14
N ILE A 206 11.68 -17.32 -8.11
CA ILE A 206 11.18 -15.95 -7.98
C ILE A 206 9.83 -16.02 -7.29
N TYR A 207 9.74 -15.42 -6.12
CA TYR A 207 8.51 -15.29 -5.36
C TYR A 207 7.69 -14.10 -5.89
N GLN A 208 6.47 -14.39 -6.35
CA GLN A 208 5.59 -13.41 -6.98
C GLN A 208 4.70 -12.64 -5.97
N GLY A 209 4.87 -12.89 -4.67
CA GLY A 209 4.03 -12.27 -3.65
C GLY A 209 2.81 -13.10 -3.28
N ILE A 210 1.95 -12.48 -2.48
CA ILE A 210 0.63 -12.99 -2.13
C ILE A 210 -0.39 -12.24 -2.98
N GLU A 211 -1.38 -12.96 -3.53
CA GLU A 211 -2.47 -12.36 -4.29
C GLU A 211 -3.22 -11.29 -3.48
N SER A 212 -3.65 -10.22 -4.14
CA SER A 212 -4.26 -9.07 -3.45
C SER A 212 -5.59 -9.40 -2.77
N ASP A 213 -6.27 -10.45 -3.20
CA ASP A 213 -7.51 -10.96 -2.61
C ASP A 213 -7.29 -11.63 -1.24
N GLN A 214 -6.05 -12.01 -0.93
CA GLN A 214 -5.67 -12.56 0.38
C GLN A 214 -5.17 -11.49 1.35
N ILE A 215 -5.19 -10.21 0.96
CA ILE A 215 -4.72 -9.09 1.77
C ILE A 215 -5.90 -8.18 2.11
N ALA A 216 -6.06 -7.87 3.40
CA ALA A 216 -6.95 -6.80 3.82
C ALA A 216 -6.20 -5.46 3.82
N PHE A 217 -6.75 -4.46 3.15
CA PHE A 217 -6.17 -3.11 3.07
C PHE A 217 -6.86 -2.22 4.10
N VAL A 218 -6.09 -1.76 5.09
CA VAL A 218 -6.60 -0.98 6.22
C VAL A 218 -6.23 0.49 6.03
N TYR A 219 -7.22 1.36 5.94
CA TYR A 219 -6.99 2.78 5.67
C TYR A 219 -7.04 3.63 6.94
N TYR A 220 -5.92 4.30 7.19
CA TYR A 220 -5.81 5.45 8.07
C TYR A 220 -5.41 6.68 7.26
N ASP A 221 -5.79 7.84 7.78
CA ASP A 221 -5.53 9.13 7.15
C ASP A 221 -4.09 9.54 7.34
N TRP A 222 -3.51 10.23 6.36
CA TRP A 222 -2.27 10.98 6.60
C TRP A 222 -2.50 12.05 7.67
N PHE A 223 -1.70 12.05 8.74
CA PHE A 223 -1.78 13.02 9.83
C PHE A 223 -0.39 13.53 10.21
N ASN A 224 -0.33 14.73 10.79
CA ASN A 224 0.93 15.33 11.22
C ASN A 224 1.66 14.41 12.23
N GLY A 225 2.88 14.03 11.91
CA GLY A 225 3.72 13.17 12.75
C GLY A 225 3.75 11.71 12.30
N CYS A 226 2.88 11.29 11.37
CA CYS A 226 2.95 9.96 10.79
C CYS A 226 4.26 9.72 10.01
N GLU A 227 4.90 10.79 9.53
CA GLU A 227 6.20 10.76 8.86
C GLU A 227 7.30 10.11 9.73
N SER A 228 7.17 10.20 11.05
CA SER A 228 8.11 9.56 11.99
C SER A 228 8.09 8.02 11.94
N LEU A 229 7.05 7.42 11.34
CA LEU A 229 6.93 5.98 11.12
C LEU A 229 7.75 5.51 9.92
N ASP A 230 8.07 6.40 8.98
CA ASP A 230 8.80 6.04 7.77
C ASP A 230 10.25 5.65 8.11
N ARG A 231 10.64 4.46 7.67
CA ARG A 231 12.00 3.91 7.82
C ARG A 231 12.75 3.86 6.50
N SER A 232 12.14 4.24 5.38
CA SER A 232 12.83 4.30 4.08
C SER A 232 13.76 5.50 3.92
N SER A 233 13.56 6.55 4.73
CA SER A 233 14.33 7.80 4.67
C SER A 233 15.43 7.91 5.74
N GLN A 234 15.67 6.86 6.54
CA GLN A 234 16.64 6.83 7.65
C GLN A 234 17.88 6.02 7.26
#